data_AF-A0A9W8CZ70-F1
#
_entry.id   AF-A0A9W8CZ70-F1
#
_cell.length_a   1.000
_cell.length_b   1.000
_cell.length_c   1.000
_cell.angle_alpha   90.00
_cell.angle_beta   90.00
_cell.angle_gamma   90.00
#
_symmetry.space_group_name_H-M   'P 1'
#
loop_
_entity.id
_entity.type
_entity.pdbx_description
1 polymer ?
#
loop_
_entity_poly.entity_id
_entity_poly.type
_entity_poly.pdbx_seq_one_letter_code
_entity_poly.pdbx_strand_id
1 'polypeptide(L)'
;WWLLGDNYEASILSFVATYQFINNGFVVNFGYRFRAGWYRNYALLAVWAFLVAFVSYMLLADPNRVGCAFRLNCGSPSALVALGYKRPTWSIEPYNSALGHNVIPRDSRYRLWGFCLGNMAAANAWQVLVVNGPVRNFLRKRFPPRRLKCKL
;
A
#
# COMPACT_ATOMS: atom_id res chain seq x y z
N TRP A 1 7.49 9.18 -19.41
CA TRP A 1 7.66 8.29 -18.25
C TRP A 1 6.38 7.54 -17.92
N TRP A 2 5.23 8.21 -17.80
CA TRP A 2 3.94 7.55 -17.53
C TRP A 2 3.52 6.50 -18.59
N LEU A 3 3.74 6.75 -19.88
CA LEU A 3 3.47 5.78 -20.95
C LEU A 3 4.36 4.53 -20.88
N LEU A 4 5.54 4.62 -20.24
CA LEU A 4 6.38 3.43 -20.00
C LEU A 4 5.78 2.53 -18.91
N GLY A 5 4.88 3.09 -18.08
CA GLY A 5 4.16 2.40 -17.01
C GLY A 5 2.96 1.58 -17.48
N ASP A 6 2.68 1.53 -18.77
CA ASP A 6 1.56 0.75 -19.36
C ASP A 6 1.83 -0.76 -19.40
N ASN A 7 2.49 -1.29 -18.37
CA ASN A 7 2.86 -2.69 -18.23
C ASN A 7 2.48 -3.22 -16.83
N TYR A 8 2.62 -4.53 -16.65
CA TYR A 8 2.28 -5.19 -15.38
C TYR A 8 3.22 -4.82 -14.24
N GLU A 9 4.52 -4.72 -14.51
CA GLU A 9 5.53 -4.46 -13.49
C GLU A 9 5.30 -3.12 -12.82
N ALA A 10 5.06 -2.08 -13.61
CA ALA A 10 4.72 -0.74 -13.15
C ALA A 10 3.41 -0.74 -12.35
N SER A 11 2.39 -1.47 -12.81
CA SER A 11 1.12 -1.57 -12.06
C SER A 11 1.29 -2.26 -10.71
N ILE A 12 2.02 -3.38 -10.66
CA ILE A 12 2.26 -4.14 -9.44
C ILE A 12 3.09 -3.32 -8.46
N LEU A 13 4.19 -2.71 -8.92
CA LEU A 13 5.04 -1.86 -8.10
C LEU A 13 4.28 -0.64 -7.58
N SER A 14 3.40 -0.04 -8.39
CA SER A 14 2.56 1.08 -7.95
C SER A 14 1.66 0.67 -6.79
N PHE A 15 1.03 -0.50 -6.84
CA PHE A 15 0.24 -0.99 -5.71
C PHE A 15 1.11 -1.23 -4.47
N VAL A 16 2.20 -1.99 -4.59
CA VAL A 16 3.09 -2.31 -3.46
C VAL A 16 3.62 -1.04 -2.79
N ALA A 17 4.16 -0.10 -3.58
CA ALA A 17 4.71 1.14 -3.07
C ALA A 17 3.62 2.01 -2.42
N THR A 18 2.43 2.10 -3.02
CA THR A 18 1.35 2.94 -2.47
C THR A 18 0.88 2.43 -1.10
N TYR A 19 0.71 1.12 -0.93
CA TYR A 19 0.40 0.55 0.39
C TYR A 19 1.50 0.87 1.42
N GLN A 20 2.78 0.76 1.03
CA GLN A 20 3.90 1.10 1.91
C GLN A 20 3.91 2.58 2.30
N PHE A 21 3.66 3.49 1.36
CA PHE A 21 3.59 4.92 1.62
C PHE A 21 2.45 5.27 2.59
N ILE A 22 1.24 4.73 2.34
CA ILE A 22 0.09 4.93 3.22
C ILE A 22 0.41 4.40 4.62
N ASN A 23 1.01 3.21 4.71
CA ASN A 23 1.38 2.60 5.98
C ASN A 23 2.46 3.38 6.74
N ASN A 24 3.42 3.98 6.04
CA ASN A 24 4.48 4.75 6.68
C ASN A 24 3.90 5.94 7.45
N GLY A 25 2.88 6.60 6.89
CA GLY A 25 2.12 7.64 7.58
C GLY A 25 1.50 7.16 8.90
N PHE A 26 1.16 5.87 9.01
CA PHE A 26 0.63 5.27 10.23
C PHE A 26 1.74 4.82 11.20
N VAL A 27 2.79 4.16 10.71
CA VAL A 27 3.91 3.60 11.50
C VAL A 27 4.60 4.67 12.36
N VAL A 28 4.76 5.89 11.84
CA VAL A 28 5.40 6.98 12.59
C VAL A 28 4.47 7.63 13.65
N ASN A 29 3.22 7.17 13.76
CA ASN A 29 2.17 7.80 14.57
C ASN A 29 1.71 7.00 15.80
N PHE A 30 2.31 5.85 16.12
CA PHE A 30 1.89 4.99 17.25
C PHE A 30 1.80 5.68 18.63
N GLY A 31 2.56 6.76 18.84
CA GLY A 31 2.65 7.45 20.14
C GLY A 31 3.58 6.74 21.13
N TYR A 32 4.13 7.48 22.08
CA TYR A 32 4.97 6.96 23.17
C TYR A 32 4.93 7.96 24.34
N ARG A 33 6.03 8.14 25.08
CA ARG A 33 6.12 8.92 26.33
C ARG A 33 5.57 10.36 26.26
N PHE A 34 5.59 11.02 25.11
CA PHE A 34 5.18 12.42 24.94
C PHE A 34 3.99 12.62 23.98
N ARG A 35 3.35 11.55 23.53
CA ARG A 35 2.24 11.64 22.56
C ARG A 35 1.19 10.57 22.82
N ALA A 36 -0.08 10.96 22.76
CA ALA A 36 -1.21 10.05 22.85
C ALA A 36 -1.13 8.92 21.80
N GLY A 37 -1.76 7.78 22.12
CA GLY A 37 -1.81 6.64 21.22
C GLY A 37 -2.52 6.97 19.90
N TRP A 38 -2.07 6.34 18.82
CA TRP A 38 -2.60 6.53 17.46
C TRP A 38 -4.13 6.40 17.37
N TYR A 39 -4.74 5.51 18.15
CA TYR A 39 -6.18 5.25 18.13
C TYR A 39 -7.04 6.44 18.58
N ARG A 40 -6.44 7.45 19.22
CA ARG A 40 -7.14 8.70 19.59
C ARG A 40 -7.17 9.72 18.47
N ASN A 41 -6.38 9.53 17.41
CA ASN A 41 -6.38 10.42 16.26
C ASN A 41 -7.36 9.91 15.20
N TYR A 42 -8.64 10.24 15.39
CA TYR A 42 -9.71 9.81 14.48
C TYR A 42 -9.52 10.30 13.04
N ALA A 43 -8.96 11.49 12.85
CA ALA A 43 -8.68 12.02 11.52
C ALA A 43 -7.65 11.16 10.78
N LEU A 44 -6.55 10.81 11.45
CA LEU A 44 -5.54 9.91 10.89
C LEU A 44 -6.13 8.53 10.56
N LEU A 45 -6.92 7.97 11.47
CA LEU A 45 -7.60 6.68 11.26
C LEU A 45 -8.52 6.71 10.04
N ALA A 46 -9.34 7.75 9.93
CA ALA A 46 -10.29 7.89 8.84
C ALA A 46 -9.58 8.02 7.49
N VAL A 47 -8.55 8.88 7.40
CA VAL A 47 -7.76 9.04 6.16
C VAL A 47 -7.02 7.76 5.80
N TRP A 48 -6.38 7.11 6.78
CA TRP A 48 -5.67 5.86 6.55
C TRP A 48 -6.62 4.75 6.06
N ALA A 49 -7.76 4.56 6.74
CA ALA A 49 -8.74 3.55 6.36
C ALA A 49 -9.32 3.82 4.97
N PHE A 50 -9.63 5.08 4.66
CA PHE A 50 -10.09 5.49 3.34
C PHE A 50 -9.05 5.17 2.26
N LEU A 51 -7.78 5.57 2.45
CA LEU A 51 -6.73 5.34 1.44
C LEU A 51 -6.46 3.85 1.23
N VAL A 52 -6.42 3.05 2.30
CA VAL A 52 -6.26 1.59 2.19
C VAL A 52 -7.44 0.97 1.45
N ALA A 53 -8.68 1.37 1.77
CA ALA A 53 -9.87 0.88 1.09
C ALA A 53 -9.91 1.31 -0.39
N PHE A 54 -9.53 2.55 -0.69
CA PHE A 54 -9.48 3.09 -2.05
C PHE A 54 -8.48 2.33 -2.95
N VAL A 55 -7.27 2.11 -2.45
CA VAL A 55 -6.24 1.34 -3.18
C VAL A 55 -6.62 -0.15 -3.25
N SER A 56 -7.28 -0.70 -2.22
CA SER A 56 -7.83 -2.07 -2.26
C SER A 56 -8.90 -2.21 -3.33
N TYR A 57 -9.79 -1.23 -3.45
CA TYR A 57 -10.80 -1.20 -4.48
C TYR A 57 -10.17 -1.17 -5.88
N MET A 58 -9.18 -0.32 -6.13
CA MET A 58 -8.48 -0.27 -7.42
C MET A 58 -7.76 -1.59 -7.77
N LEU A 59 -7.19 -2.28 -6.78
CA LEU A 59 -6.48 -3.55 -6.99
C LEU A 59 -7.44 -4.72 -7.20
N LEU A 60 -8.51 -4.83 -6.41
CA LEU A 60 -9.39 -6.00 -6.39
C LEU A 60 -10.52 -5.92 -7.42
N ALA A 61 -11.07 -4.74 -7.66
CA ALA A 61 -12.18 -4.57 -8.59
C ALA A 61 -11.77 -4.91 -10.02
N ASP A 62 -12.77 -5.26 -10.83
CA ASP A 62 -12.59 -5.34 -12.28
C ASP A 62 -12.30 -3.96 -12.89
N PRO A 63 -11.77 -3.90 -14.13
CA PRO A 63 -11.42 -2.64 -14.79
C PRO A 63 -12.58 -1.65 -14.74
N ASN A 64 -12.32 -0.50 -14.12
CA ASN A 64 -13.32 0.53 -13.84
C ASN A 64 -12.73 1.92 -14.07
N ARG A 65 -13.59 2.94 -14.09
CA ARG A 65 -13.20 4.34 -14.35
C ARG A 65 -12.05 4.83 -13.47
N VAL A 66 -12.05 4.47 -12.20
CA VAL A 66 -11.03 4.91 -11.25
C VAL A 66 -9.70 4.21 -11.55
N GLY A 67 -9.67 2.89 -11.63
CA GLY A 67 -8.46 2.13 -11.99
C GLY A 67 -7.87 2.60 -13.32
N CYS A 68 -8.71 2.79 -14.33
CA CYS A 68 -8.31 3.27 -15.65
C CYS A 68 -7.80 4.71 -15.67
N ALA A 69 -8.34 5.61 -14.83
CA ALA A 69 -7.83 6.98 -14.72
C ALA A 69 -6.38 7.01 -14.22
N PHE A 70 -6.01 6.08 -13.34
CA PHE A 70 -4.63 5.89 -12.88
C PHE A 70 -3.83 4.91 -13.75
N ARG A 71 -4.45 4.33 -14.80
CA ARG A 71 -3.91 3.25 -15.64
C ARG A 71 -3.39 2.05 -14.85
N LEU A 72 -4.03 1.76 -13.72
CA LEU A 72 -3.75 0.59 -12.89
C LEU A 72 -4.86 -0.44 -13.07
N ASN A 73 -4.48 -1.70 -13.32
CA ASN A 73 -5.41 -2.81 -13.51
C ASN A 73 -6.48 -2.50 -14.60
N CYS A 74 -6.04 -1.92 -15.72
CA CYS A 74 -6.90 -1.50 -16.83
C CYS A 74 -6.22 -1.78 -18.19
N GLY A 75 -6.88 -1.44 -19.30
CA GLY A 75 -6.38 -1.62 -20.66
C GLY A 75 -7.17 -0.82 -21.69
N SER A 76 -6.68 -0.84 -22.93
CA SER A 76 -7.36 -0.28 -24.09
C SER A 76 -8.74 -0.95 -24.29
N PRO A 77 -9.75 -0.25 -24.84
CA PRO A 77 -11.09 -0.81 -24.99
C PRO A 77 -11.16 -2.14 -25.74
N SER A 78 -10.35 -2.32 -26.79
CA SER A 78 -10.25 -3.57 -27.56
C SER A 78 -9.64 -4.72 -26.74
N ALA A 79 -8.56 -4.44 -25.99
CA ALA A 79 -7.92 -5.41 -25.12
C ALA A 79 -8.85 -5.87 -23.98
N LEU A 80 -9.60 -4.94 -23.38
CA LEU A 80 -10.58 -5.28 -22.35
C LEU A 80 -11.69 -6.19 -22.87
N VAL A 81 -12.19 -5.95 -24.08
CA VAL A 81 -13.20 -6.81 -24.72
C VAL A 81 -12.61 -8.19 -25.04
N ALA A 82 -11.37 -8.26 -25.51
CA ALA A 82 -10.69 -9.53 -25.76
C ALA A 82 -10.50 -10.37 -24.49
N LEU A 83 -10.37 -9.72 -23.33
CA LEU A 83 -10.32 -10.37 -22.00
C LEU A 83 -11.70 -10.74 -21.45
N GLY A 84 -12.79 -10.47 -22.18
CA GLY A 84 -14.17 -10.79 -21.76
C GLY A 84 -14.86 -9.73 -20.92
N TYR A 85 -14.30 -8.52 -20.78
CA TYR A 85 -14.97 -7.41 -20.09
C TYR A 85 -15.92 -6.65 -21.02
N LYS A 86 -16.92 -5.99 -20.43
CA LYS A 86 -17.80 -5.08 -21.18
C LYS A 86 -16.98 -3.93 -21.74
N ARG A 87 -17.28 -3.53 -22.98
CA ARG A 87 -16.64 -2.36 -23.61
C ARG A 87 -16.90 -1.12 -22.75
N PRO A 88 -15.86 -0.36 -22.35
CA PRO A 88 -16.03 0.83 -21.53
C PRO A 88 -16.80 1.92 -22.29
N THR A 89 -17.62 2.69 -21.56
CA THR A 89 -18.41 3.81 -22.10
C THR A 89 -17.68 5.16 -22.04
N TRP A 90 -16.45 5.16 -21.53
CA TRP A 90 -15.61 6.35 -21.38
C TRP A 90 -14.34 6.20 -22.24
N SER A 91 -13.71 7.33 -22.55
CA SER A 91 -12.43 7.34 -23.28
C SER A 91 -11.31 6.80 -22.40
N ILE A 92 -10.47 5.93 -22.97
CA ILE A 92 -9.24 5.42 -22.37
C ILE A 92 -8.16 5.58 -23.44
N GLU A 93 -7.08 6.29 -23.14
CA GLU A 93 -6.00 6.43 -24.11
C GLU A 93 -5.35 5.07 -24.37
N PRO A 94 -4.95 4.76 -25.62
CA PRO A 94 -4.32 3.49 -25.95
C PRO A 94 -3.12 3.19 -25.04
N TYR A 95 -3.02 1.95 -24.58
CA TYR A 95 -1.88 1.45 -23.83
C TYR A 95 -0.66 1.29 -24.73
N ASN A 96 0.49 1.80 -24.28
CA ASN A 96 1.75 1.77 -25.02
C ASN A 96 2.52 0.44 -24.86
N SER A 97 1.82 -0.66 -24.61
CA SER A 97 2.39 -2.01 -24.52
C SER A 97 1.81 -2.89 -25.61
N ALA A 98 2.58 -3.88 -26.07
CA ALA A 98 2.14 -4.81 -27.11
C ALA A 98 0.86 -5.59 -26.72
N LEU A 99 0.65 -5.80 -25.41
CA LEU A 99 -0.55 -6.42 -24.86
C LEU A 99 -1.75 -5.46 -24.80
N GLY A 100 -1.50 -4.15 -24.72
CA GLY A 100 -2.55 -3.13 -24.64
C GLY A 100 -3.30 -3.09 -23.31
N HIS A 101 -2.79 -3.75 -22.25
CA HIS A 101 -3.38 -3.73 -20.91
C HIS A 101 -2.38 -4.15 -19.82
N ASN A 102 -2.73 -3.84 -18.57
CA ASN A 102 -2.08 -4.34 -17.36
C ASN A 102 -3.09 -4.94 -16.35
N VAL A 103 -4.23 -5.42 -16.85
CA VAL A 103 -5.27 -6.09 -16.04
C VAL A 103 -4.72 -7.35 -15.36
N ILE A 104 -4.60 -7.30 -14.04
CA ILE A 104 -4.07 -8.40 -13.23
C ILE A 104 -5.14 -9.52 -13.17
N PRO A 105 -4.78 -10.81 -13.31
CA PRO A 105 -5.72 -11.91 -13.11
C PRO A 105 -6.35 -11.90 -11.72
N ARG A 106 -7.64 -12.25 -11.60
CA ARG A 106 -8.38 -12.13 -10.33
C ARG A 106 -7.71 -12.82 -9.15
N ASP A 107 -7.23 -14.05 -9.33
CA ASP A 107 -6.52 -14.79 -8.27
C ASP A 107 -5.23 -14.07 -7.84
N SER A 108 -4.45 -13.57 -8.80
CA SER A 108 -3.24 -12.79 -8.54
C SER A 108 -3.52 -11.47 -7.83
N ARG A 109 -4.68 -10.82 -8.05
CA ARG A 109 -5.09 -9.59 -7.33
C ARG A 109 -5.19 -9.85 -5.83
N TYR A 110 -5.87 -10.93 -5.42
CA TYR A 110 -6.01 -11.28 -4.01
C TYR A 110 -4.70 -11.68 -3.36
N ARG A 111 -3.84 -12.41 -4.08
CA ARG A 111 -2.49 -12.73 -3.60
C ARG A 111 -1.67 -11.46 -3.37
N LEU A 112 -1.63 -10.56 -4.35
CA LEU A 112 -0.91 -9.29 -4.26
C LEU A 112 -1.46 -8.40 -3.13
N TRP A 113 -2.78 -8.33 -3.00
CA TRP A 113 -3.44 -7.60 -1.91
C TRP A 113 -3.05 -8.16 -0.54
N GLY A 114 -3.08 -9.48 -0.39
CA GLY A 114 -2.61 -10.17 0.82
C GLY A 114 -1.14 -9.90 1.12
N PHE A 115 -0.26 -9.91 0.12
CA PHE A 115 1.15 -9.54 0.29
C PHE A 115 1.32 -8.09 0.76
N CYS A 116 0.56 -7.15 0.18
CA CYS A 116 0.63 -5.74 0.57
C CYS A 116 0.17 -5.54 2.02
N LEU A 117 -0.98 -6.10 2.40
CA LEU A 117 -1.48 -6.00 3.77
C LEU A 117 -0.58 -6.74 4.77
N GLY A 118 -0.05 -7.90 4.40
CA GLY A 118 0.92 -8.65 5.21
C GLY A 118 2.20 -7.84 5.44
N ASN A 119 2.72 -7.17 4.41
CA ASN A 119 3.86 -6.27 4.53
C ASN A 119 3.56 -5.09 5.48
N MET A 120 2.38 -4.49 5.37
CA MET A 120 1.95 -3.43 6.29
C MET A 120 1.87 -3.94 7.73
N ALA A 121 1.24 -5.08 7.96
CA ALA A 121 1.11 -5.69 9.28
C ALA A 121 2.49 -6.02 9.89
N ALA A 122 3.41 -6.59 9.10
CA ALA A 122 4.77 -6.88 9.53
C ALA A 122 5.53 -5.61 9.93
N ALA A 123 5.43 -4.53 9.14
CA ALA A 123 6.06 -3.25 9.48
C ALA A 123 5.51 -2.65 10.78
N ASN A 124 4.19 -2.74 10.99
CA ASN A 124 3.56 -2.29 12.23
C ASN A 124 3.98 -3.15 13.44
N ALA A 125 4.02 -4.47 13.28
CA ALA A 125 4.48 -5.39 14.32
C ALA A 125 5.94 -5.10 14.69
N TRP A 126 6.81 -4.86 13.70
CA TRP A 126 8.19 -4.46 13.93
C TRP A 126 8.28 -3.16 14.74
N GLN A 127 7.54 -2.13 14.35
CA GLN A 127 7.55 -0.85 15.04
C GLN A 127 7.08 -0.98 16.50
N VAL A 128 6.01 -1.72 16.74
CA VAL A 128 5.44 -1.88 18.09
C VAL A 128 6.30 -2.79 18.96
N LEU A 129 6.70 -3.96 18.46
CA LEU A 129 7.39 -4.98 19.25
C LEU A 129 8.89 -4.71 19.40
N VAL A 130 9.53 -4.27 18.31
CA VAL A 130 10.98 -4.11 18.26
C VAL A 130 11.39 -2.71 18.68
N VAL A 131 10.86 -1.69 17.99
CA VAL A 131 11.30 -0.29 18.17
C VAL A 131 10.74 0.31 19.47
N ASN A 132 9.43 0.20 19.71
CA ASN A 132 8.80 0.86 20.87
C ASN A 132 8.65 -0.06 22.10
N GLY A 133 8.57 -1.37 21.89
CA GLY A 133 8.11 -2.32 22.89
C GLY A 133 9.21 -3.15 23.55
N PRO A 134 8.97 -4.47 23.74
CA PRO A 134 9.77 -5.33 24.60
C PRO A 134 11.23 -5.45 24.18
N VAL A 135 11.53 -5.53 22.88
CA VAL A 135 12.93 -5.72 22.43
C VAL A 135 13.78 -4.51 22.81
N ARG A 136 13.29 -3.29 22.55
CA ARG A 136 13.96 -2.07 23.02
C ARG A 136 14.17 -2.07 24.53
N ASN A 137 13.16 -2.45 25.31
CA ASN A 137 13.27 -2.45 26.77
C ASN A 137 14.29 -3.49 27.26
N PHE A 138 14.32 -4.66 26.64
CA PHE A 138 15.31 -5.70 26.91
C PHE A 138 16.73 -5.22 26.58
N LEU A 139 16.95 -4.68 25.38
CA LEU A 139 18.25 -4.17 24.95
C LEU A 139 18.74 -3.01 25.83
N ARG A 140 17.84 -2.12 26.27
CA ARG A 140 18.19 -1.02 27.20
C ARG A 140 18.64 -1.51 28.58
N LYS A 141 18.08 -2.63 29.07
CA LYS A 141 18.50 -3.25 30.34
C LYS A 141 19.85 -3.94 30.20
N ARG A 142 20.05 -4.66 29.09
CA ARG A 142 21.29 -5.43 28.82
C ARG A 142 22.48 -4.54 28.45
N PHE A 143 22.23 -3.47 27.68
CA PHE A 143 23.25 -2.56 27.18
C PHE A 143 22.86 -1.10 27.48
N PRO A 144 22.96 -0.66 28.74
CA PRO A 144 22.58 0.69 29.11
C PRO A 144 23.49 1.72 28.43
N PRO A 145 22.92 2.74 27.76
CA PRO A 145 23.71 3.83 27.18
C PRO A 145 24.53 4.54 28.25
N ARG A 146 25.76 4.98 27.91
CA ARG A 146 26.71 5.63 28.84
C ARG A 146 26.08 6.76 29.66
N ARG A 147 25.11 7.50 29.10
CA ARG A 147 24.38 8.58 29.78
C ARG A 147 23.57 8.12 31.00
N LEU A 148 23.19 6.85 31.08
CA LEU A 148 22.50 6.26 32.24
C LEU A 148 23.48 5.66 33.27
N LYS A 149 24.78 5.62 32.97
CA LYS A 149 25.81 5.15 33.92
C LYS A 149 26.28 6.25 34.88
N CYS A 150 26.09 7.53 34.53
CA CYS A 150 26.28 8.64 35.45
C CYS A 150 25.02 8.78 36.33
N LYS A 151 24.93 7.98 37.38
CA LYS A 151 24.21 8.42 38.58
C LYS A 151 25.18 9.30 39.36
N LEU A 152 24.78 10.54 39.64
CA LEU A 152 25.42 11.41 40.63
C LEU A 152 25.41 10.71 42.00
#